data_AF-A0A1H4HL40-F1
#
_entry.id   AF-A0A1H4HL40-F1
#
_cell.length_a   1.000
_cell.length_b   1.000
_cell.length_c   1.000
_cell.angle_alpha   90.00
_cell.angle_beta   90.00
_cell.angle_gamma   90.00
#
_symmetry.space_group_name_H-M   'P 1'
#
loop_
_entity.id
_entity.type
_entity.pdbx_description
1 polymer ?
#
loop_
_entity_poly.entity_id
_entity_poly.type
_entity_poly.pdbx_seq_one_letter_code
_entity_poly.pdbx_strand_id
1 'polypeptide(L)'
;MRIVRPVAGWVSAVAVAVMLAACGGGASVRPSSPPTGAAIIPGQIASTRLTPVAWQQVPGWHDDSLIGATAALRQNCTRLARQPNWQRACAAATQLDDLDVTSARTFFETYFTPFQFANSDGTLDGLVTGYYEPLLRGSRVRHGVYQTALYHWPSGYRTGAPLPARAQLERTGVLTGNELVWVDDPIEAFFLQVQGSGRVVMEDGSVMRVGFGGTNNQPYKSIGRSLLDRGEITPAQATMQGIKAWARSNPTKVDALLDTNPRFVFFREMLTGDAASQSGADGPIGALGVPLTPERSIAVDPSSIPLGTPVFLQTTRPLTNSPLNRLVFAQDTGSAIKGGVRADYFWGLGDDAGDLAGKMKQAGRMWLLLPNS
;
A
#
# COMPACT_ATOMS: atom_id res chain seq x y z
N MET A 1 -23.53 -21.90 82.43
CA MET A 1 -24.93 -21.66 82.03
C MET A 1 -24.96 -21.30 80.55
N ARG A 2 -26.01 -21.70 79.86
CA ARG A 2 -26.11 -21.95 78.41
C ARG A 2 -26.63 -20.71 77.63
N ILE A 3 -26.23 -20.60 76.35
CA ILE A 3 -26.99 -20.00 75.20
C ILE A 3 -27.02 -18.44 75.17
N VAL A 4 -26.91 -17.65 74.08
CA VAL A 4 -27.05 -17.75 72.60
C VAL A 4 -26.12 -16.72 71.92
N ARG A 5 -25.61 -16.99 70.70
CA ARG A 5 -25.14 -15.98 69.74
C ARG A 5 -26.24 -15.68 68.71
N PRO A 6 -26.55 -14.43 68.31
CA PRO A 6 -27.34 -14.20 67.12
C PRO A 6 -26.42 -14.15 65.88
N VAL A 7 -26.55 -15.16 65.03
CA VAL A 7 -26.07 -15.16 63.64
C VAL A 7 -27.13 -14.41 62.82
N ALA A 8 -26.97 -13.10 62.69
CA ALA A 8 -27.81 -12.27 61.83
C ALA A 8 -26.97 -11.11 61.28
N GLY A 9 -26.11 -11.40 60.31
CA GLY A 9 -25.29 -10.36 59.67
C GLY A 9 -24.69 -10.74 58.31
N TRP A 10 -24.92 -11.97 57.82
CA TRP A 10 -24.23 -12.48 56.62
C TRP A 10 -25.16 -12.80 55.45
N VAL A 11 -26.47 -12.59 55.57
CA VAL A 11 -27.42 -12.82 54.46
C VAL A 11 -27.69 -11.54 53.65
N SER A 12 -27.54 -10.36 54.24
CA SER A 12 -27.80 -9.09 53.53
C SER A 12 -26.61 -8.59 52.68
N ALA A 13 -25.38 -9.07 52.93
CA ALA A 13 -24.21 -8.66 52.16
C ALA A 13 -24.02 -9.44 50.84
N VAL A 14 -24.57 -10.66 50.74
CA VAL A 14 -24.48 -11.47 49.51
C VAL A 14 -25.56 -11.08 48.49
N ALA A 15 -26.73 -10.61 48.94
CA ALA A 15 -27.81 -10.19 48.04
C ALA A 15 -27.50 -8.87 47.29
N VAL A 16 -26.70 -7.97 47.87
CA VAL A 16 -26.33 -6.69 47.24
C VAL A 16 -25.15 -6.85 46.27
N ALA A 17 -24.25 -7.82 46.51
CA ALA A 17 -23.15 -8.12 45.59
C ALA A 17 -23.61 -8.81 44.29
N VAL A 18 -24.75 -9.50 44.30
CA VAL A 18 -25.31 -10.16 43.12
C VAL A 18 -26.09 -9.19 42.20
N MET A 19 -26.61 -8.07 42.72
CA MET A 19 -27.30 -7.06 41.88
C MET A 19 -26.37 -6.06 41.17
N LEU A 20 -25.11 -5.93 41.56
CA LEU A 20 -24.14 -5.04 40.89
C LEU A 20 -23.32 -5.71 39.77
N ALA A 21 -23.44 -7.04 39.61
CA ALA A 21 -22.80 -7.77 38.51
C ALA A 21 -23.66 -7.86 37.23
N ALA A 22 -24.90 -7.36 37.25
CA ALA A 22 -25.86 -7.49 36.14
C ALA A 22 -25.90 -6.30 35.17
N CYS A 23 -25.05 -5.28 35.35
CA CYS A 23 -24.93 -4.14 34.43
C CYS A 23 -23.56 -4.06 33.72
N GLY A 24 -22.75 -5.12 33.80
CA GLY A 24 -21.64 -5.32 32.88
C GLY A 24 -22.19 -5.79 31.54
N GLY A 25 -22.63 -4.86 30.70
CA GLY A 25 -22.95 -5.12 29.30
C GLY A 25 -21.72 -5.66 28.61
N GLY A 26 -21.53 -6.98 28.65
CA GLY A 26 -20.60 -7.67 27.80
C GLY A 26 -20.95 -7.25 26.39
N ALA A 27 -20.04 -6.53 25.73
CA ALA A 27 -20.13 -6.32 24.30
C ALA A 27 -20.27 -7.71 23.69
N SER A 28 -21.50 -8.07 23.34
CA SER A 28 -21.77 -9.19 22.49
C SER A 28 -21.11 -8.81 21.18
N VAL A 29 -19.83 -9.15 21.04
CA VAL A 29 -19.17 -9.23 19.75
C VAL A 29 -20.03 -10.22 19.01
N ARG A 30 -20.94 -9.70 18.18
CA ARG A 30 -21.64 -10.54 17.21
C ARG A 30 -20.52 -11.32 16.52
N PRO A 31 -20.57 -12.66 16.48
CA PRO A 31 -19.63 -13.38 15.66
C PRO A 31 -19.79 -12.81 14.26
N SER A 32 -18.76 -12.11 13.79
CA SER A 32 -18.70 -11.68 12.41
C SER A 32 -18.84 -12.94 11.59
N SER A 33 -19.88 -13.02 10.76
CA SER A 33 -20.02 -14.11 9.81
C SER A 33 -18.66 -14.32 9.11
N PRO A 34 -18.18 -15.56 8.96
CA PRO A 34 -16.98 -15.81 8.19
C PRO A 34 -17.14 -15.13 6.83
N PRO A 35 -16.08 -14.53 6.25
CA PRO A 35 -16.18 -13.84 4.97
C PRO A 35 -16.83 -14.79 3.96
N THR A 36 -18.05 -14.44 3.54
CA THR A 36 -18.86 -15.18 2.57
C THR A 36 -18.36 -15.00 1.14
N GLY A 37 -17.19 -14.37 0.97
CA GLY A 37 -16.57 -14.13 -0.32
C GLY A 37 -16.49 -15.42 -1.11
N ALA A 38 -17.34 -15.51 -2.13
CA ALA A 38 -17.31 -16.60 -3.08
C ALA A 38 -15.86 -16.77 -3.56
N ALA A 39 -15.32 -17.97 -3.39
CA ALA A 39 -13.96 -18.26 -3.82
C ALA A 39 -13.83 -17.91 -5.32
N ILE A 40 -12.70 -17.33 -5.70
CA ILE A 40 -12.36 -17.12 -7.12
C ILE A 40 -12.34 -18.51 -7.77
N ILE A 41 -13.25 -18.78 -8.72
CA ILE A 41 -13.24 -20.01 -9.52
C ILE A 41 -12.26 -19.80 -10.67
N PRO A 42 -11.02 -20.32 -10.63
CA PRO A 42 -9.99 -19.96 -11.60
C PRO A 42 -10.34 -20.42 -13.02
N GLY A 43 -9.72 -19.80 -14.02
CA GLY A 43 -9.80 -20.22 -15.43
C GLY A 43 -11.07 -19.78 -16.15
N GLN A 44 -11.88 -18.90 -15.57
CA GLN A 44 -13.01 -18.31 -16.27
C GLN A 44 -12.53 -17.32 -17.34
N ILE A 45 -13.27 -17.30 -18.45
CA ILE A 45 -13.00 -16.44 -19.60
C ILE A 45 -14.23 -15.60 -19.93
N ALA A 46 -14.01 -14.45 -20.57
CA ALA A 46 -15.06 -13.60 -21.14
C ALA A 46 -14.78 -13.33 -22.61
N SER A 47 -15.84 -13.18 -23.40
CA SER A 47 -15.75 -12.92 -24.85
C SER A 47 -15.45 -11.46 -25.19
N THR A 48 -15.62 -10.54 -24.24
CA THR A 48 -15.34 -9.12 -24.42
C THR A 48 -14.44 -8.59 -23.32
N ARG A 49 -13.72 -7.50 -23.61
CA ARG A 49 -12.78 -6.88 -22.67
C ARG A 49 -13.47 -6.30 -21.43
N LEU A 50 -14.65 -5.72 -21.62
CA LEU A 50 -15.47 -5.10 -20.58
C LEU A 50 -16.91 -5.59 -20.76
N THR A 51 -17.39 -6.37 -19.80
CA THR A 51 -18.79 -6.84 -19.79
C THR A 51 -19.56 -6.13 -18.69
N PRO A 52 -20.59 -5.32 -18.98
CA PRO A 52 -21.41 -4.70 -17.93
C PRO A 52 -22.12 -5.79 -17.13
N VAL A 53 -22.11 -5.65 -15.81
CA VAL A 53 -22.81 -6.57 -14.89
C VAL A 53 -23.65 -5.79 -13.90
N ALA A 54 -24.66 -6.42 -13.32
CA ALA A 54 -25.38 -5.86 -12.19
C ALA A 54 -24.51 -5.93 -10.92
N TRP A 55 -24.74 -5.02 -9.96
CA TRP A 55 -24.01 -5.03 -8.69
C TRP A 55 -24.12 -6.34 -7.91
N GLN A 56 -25.27 -7.03 -8.03
CA GLN A 56 -25.48 -8.36 -7.42
C GLN A 56 -24.59 -9.45 -8.04
N GLN A 57 -24.02 -9.21 -9.22
CA GLN A 57 -23.12 -10.12 -9.91
C GLN A 57 -21.63 -9.82 -9.63
N VAL A 58 -21.32 -8.82 -8.80
CA VAL A 58 -19.96 -8.50 -8.34
C VAL A 58 -19.69 -9.27 -7.04
N PRO A 59 -19.00 -10.43 -7.08
CA PRO A 59 -18.85 -11.27 -5.91
C PRO A 59 -18.02 -10.56 -4.83
N GLY A 60 -18.54 -10.56 -3.61
CA GLY A 60 -17.88 -9.92 -2.48
C GLY A 60 -18.09 -8.41 -2.36
N TRP A 61 -18.91 -7.78 -3.21
CA TRP A 61 -19.26 -6.37 -3.07
C TRP A 61 -19.72 -6.01 -1.65
N HIS A 62 -20.59 -6.84 -1.06
CA HIS A 62 -21.08 -6.67 0.31
C HIS A 62 -20.09 -7.09 1.40
N ASP A 63 -18.98 -7.77 1.06
CA ASP A 63 -17.92 -8.11 2.02
C ASP A 63 -16.99 -6.93 2.29
N ASP A 64 -16.87 -5.98 1.36
CA ASP A 64 -16.06 -4.78 1.57
C ASP A 64 -16.76 -3.83 2.55
N SER A 65 -16.07 -3.49 3.65
CA SER A 65 -16.53 -2.51 4.62
C SER A 65 -16.68 -1.09 4.05
N LEU A 66 -16.09 -0.78 2.90
CA LEU A 66 -16.01 0.55 2.26
C LEU A 66 -15.36 1.66 3.10
N ILE A 67 -14.95 1.38 4.34
CA ILE A 67 -14.18 2.31 5.17
C ILE A 67 -12.94 2.77 4.41
N GLY A 68 -12.79 4.09 4.26
CA GLY A 68 -11.70 4.75 3.53
C GLY A 68 -11.93 4.92 2.02
N ALA A 69 -12.95 4.30 1.42
CA ALA A 69 -13.20 4.41 -0.02
C ALA A 69 -13.63 5.83 -0.43
N THR A 70 -14.42 6.50 0.40
CA THR A 70 -14.85 7.90 0.20
C THR A 70 -13.69 8.89 0.30
N ALA A 71 -12.74 8.66 1.20
CA ALA A 71 -11.52 9.46 1.28
C ALA A 71 -10.69 9.35 -0.01
N ALA A 72 -10.46 8.14 -0.51
CA ALA A 72 -9.77 7.90 -1.77
C ALA A 72 -10.54 8.49 -2.97
N LEU A 73 -11.87 8.39 -2.97
CA LEU A 73 -12.74 9.00 -3.98
C LEU A 73 -12.61 10.53 -4.01
N ARG A 74 -12.57 11.19 -2.85
CA ARG A 74 -12.40 12.65 -2.78
C ARG A 74 -11.05 13.07 -3.36
N GLN A 75 -9.97 12.34 -3.06
CA GLN A 75 -8.67 12.55 -3.70
C GLN A 75 -8.78 12.43 -5.22
N ASN A 76 -9.44 11.38 -5.70
CA ASN A 76 -9.72 11.14 -7.13
C ASN A 76 -10.44 12.33 -7.79
N CYS A 77 -11.47 12.86 -7.13
CA CYS A 77 -12.26 13.98 -7.61
C CYS A 77 -11.50 15.30 -7.70
N THR A 78 -10.40 15.49 -6.95
CA THR A 78 -9.54 16.68 -7.11
C THR A 78 -8.93 16.80 -8.50
N ARG A 79 -8.86 15.69 -9.25
CA ARG A 79 -8.34 15.64 -10.64
C ARG A 79 -9.45 15.45 -11.67
N LEU A 80 -10.51 14.73 -11.33
CA LEU A 80 -11.51 14.30 -12.30
C LEU A 80 -12.78 15.16 -12.32
N ALA A 81 -13.07 15.96 -11.28
CA ALA A 81 -14.36 16.65 -11.16
C ALA A 81 -14.71 17.59 -12.33
N ARG A 82 -13.74 18.03 -13.13
CA ARG A 82 -13.98 18.87 -14.31
C ARG A 82 -14.34 18.08 -15.57
N GLN A 83 -14.08 16.77 -15.61
CA GLN A 83 -14.40 15.93 -16.75
C GLN A 83 -15.92 15.74 -16.85
N PRO A 84 -16.55 15.87 -18.04
CA PRO A 84 -18.01 15.81 -18.18
C PRO A 84 -18.65 14.60 -17.49
N ASN A 85 -18.08 13.41 -17.71
CA ASN A 85 -18.60 12.15 -17.18
C ASN A 85 -18.40 12.00 -15.66
N TRP A 86 -17.56 12.82 -15.03
CA TRP A 86 -17.26 12.76 -13.60
C TRP A 86 -17.91 13.90 -12.79
N GLN A 87 -18.37 14.97 -13.43
CA GLN A 87 -18.91 16.15 -12.76
C GLN A 87 -20.03 15.80 -11.76
N ARG A 88 -21.01 15.00 -12.20
CA ARG A 88 -22.16 14.61 -11.35
C ARG A 88 -21.74 13.73 -10.18
N ALA A 89 -20.96 12.69 -10.44
CA ALA A 89 -20.47 11.78 -9.41
C ALA A 89 -19.61 12.52 -8.38
N CYS A 90 -18.67 13.37 -8.83
CA CYS A 90 -17.82 14.13 -7.92
C CYS A 90 -18.56 15.21 -7.13
N ALA A 91 -19.57 15.87 -7.72
CA ALA A 91 -20.41 16.79 -6.96
C ALA A 91 -21.15 16.07 -5.83
N ALA A 92 -21.76 14.91 -6.11
CA ALA A 92 -22.43 14.11 -5.11
C ALA A 92 -21.47 13.52 -4.05
N ALA A 93 -20.24 13.17 -4.44
CA ALA A 93 -19.22 12.66 -3.52
C ALA A 93 -18.84 13.65 -2.41
N THR A 94 -19.05 14.96 -2.62
CA THR A 94 -18.78 15.99 -1.58
C THR A 94 -19.70 15.89 -0.37
N GLN A 95 -20.85 15.22 -0.52
CA GLN A 95 -21.86 15.08 0.53
C GLN A 95 -21.71 13.79 1.34
N LEU A 96 -20.72 12.94 1.00
CA LEU A 96 -20.50 11.67 1.68
C LEU A 96 -19.70 11.86 2.97
N ASP A 97 -20.22 11.29 4.05
CA ASP A 97 -19.49 11.05 5.30
C ASP A 97 -18.66 9.77 5.18
N ASP A 98 -17.43 9.78 5.70
CA ASP A 98 -16.52 8.63 5.72
C ASP A 98 -17.00 7.49 6.64
N LEU A 99 -17.85 7.83 7.61
CA LEU A 99 -18.39 6.88 8.58
C LEU A 99 -19.71 6.25 8.11
N ASP A 100 -20.40 6.87 7.16
CA ASP A 100 -21.66 6.34 6.60
C ASP A 100 -21.40 5.46 5.37
N VAL A 101 -20.98 4.23 5.65
CA VAL A 101 -20.69 3.22 4.63
C VAL A 101 -21.93 2.78 3.84
N THR A 102 -23.14 2.95 4.38
CA THR A 102 -24.38 2.64 3.67
C THR A 102 -24.62 3.66 2.57
N SER A 103 -24.52 4.96 2.90
CA SER A 103 -24.63 6.03 1.90
C SER A 103 -23.51 5.94 0.86
N ALA A 104 -22.28 5.59 1.27
CA ALA A 104 -21.18 5.36 0.34
C ALA A 104 -21.48 4.21 -0.64
N ARG A 105 -22.04 3.10 -0.16
CA ARG A 105 -22.46 1.97 -1.01
C ARG A 105 -23.52 2.40 -2.02
N THR A 106 -24.59 3.04 -1.55
CA THR A 106 -25.67 3.55 -2.39
C THR A 106 -25.15 4.54 -3.43
N PHE A 107 -24.17 5.37 -3.08
CA PHE A 107 -23.52 6.28 -4.01
C PHE A 107 -22.85 5.53 -5.17
N PHE A 108 -22.00 4.53 -4.91
CA PHE A 108 -21.35 3.79 -5.99
C PHE A 108 -22.39 3.06 -6.85
N GLU A 109 -23.40 2.46 -6.22
CA GLU A 109 -24.49 1.77 -6.92
C GLU A 109 -25.33 2.69 -7.81
N THR A 110 -25.47 3.97 -7.43
CA THR A 110 -26.26 4.97 -8.16
C THR A 110 -25.47 5.63 -9.29
N TYR A 111 -24.20 5.94 -9.06
CA TYR A 111 -23.41 6.79 -9.95
C TYR A 111 -22.51 6.01 -10.91
N PHE A 112 -22.28 4.71 -10.68
CA PHE A 112 -21.38 3.90 -11.50
C PHE A 112 -22.02 2.57 -11.93
N THR A 113 -21.58 2.08 -13.09
CA THR A 113 -21.86 0.73 -13.57
C THR A 113 -20.59 -0.12 -13.49
N PRO A 114 -20.62 -1.31 -12.85
CA PRO A 114 -19.47 -2.20 -12.82
C PRO A 114 -19.37 -2.99 -14.14
N PHE A 115 -18.16 -3.01 -14.69
CA PHE A 115 -17.80 -3.80 -15.86
C PHE A 115 -16.77 -4.86 -15.47
N GLN A 116 -17.14 -6.13 -15.61
CA GLN A 116 -16.20 -7.23 -15.47
C GLN A 116 -15.07 -7.07 -16.49
N PHE A 117 -13.82 -7.10 -16.01
CA PHE A 117 -12.65 -6.81 -16.81
C PHE A 117 -11.87 -8.08 -17.14
N ALA A 118 -11.65 -8.32 -18.43
CA ALA A 118 -10.86 -9.43 -18.92
C ALA A 118 -9.48 -8.98 -19.39
N ASN A 119 -8.53 -9.90 -19.50
CA ASN A 119 -7.30 -9.72 -20.26
C ASN A 119 -7.56 -9.72 -21.76
N SER A 120 -6.53 -9.41 -22.56
CA SER A 120 -6.66 -9.36 -24.02
C SER A 120 -6.84 -10.74 -24.66
N ASP A 121 -6.46 -11.79 -23.93
CA ASP A 121 -6.69 -13.20 -24.27
C ASP A 121 -8.05 -13.73 -23.77
N GLY A 122 -8.89 -12.88 -23.19
CA GLY A 122 -10.19 -13.23 -22.64
C GLY A 122 -10.17 -13.81 -21.22
N THR A 123 -9.01 -14.10 -20.64
CA THR A 123 -8.93 -14.62 -19.27
C THR A 123 -9.33 -13.56 -18.24
N LEU A 124 -10.02 -13.95 -17.17
CA LEU A 124 -10.46 -13.03 -16.12
C LEU A 124 -9.49 -12.95 -14.94
N ASP A 125 -8.60 -13.93 -14.81
CA ASP A 125 -7.66 -14.00 -13.72
C ASP A 125 -6.40 -13.16 -14.03
N GLY A 126 -5.90 -12.51 -12.99
CA GLY A 126 -4.76 -11.63 -13.08
C GLY A 126 -3.83 -11.71 -11.88
N LEU A 127 -2.76 -10.93 -11.91
CA LEU A 127 -1.77 -10.89 -10.82
C LEU A 127 -1.91 -9.60 -10.00
N VAL A 128 -2.06 -9.77 -8.69
CA VAL A 128 -2.01 -8.71 -7.70
C VAL A 128 -0.73 -8.84 -6.87
N THR A 129 0.11 -7.82 -6.94
CA THR A 129 1.28 -7.65 -6.05
C THR A 129 0.99 -6.55 -5.04
N GLY A 130 1.91 -6.28 -4.12
CA GLY A 130 1.77 -5.18 -3.17
C GLY A 130 3.00 -4.29 -3.10
N TYR A 131 2.78 -3.02 -2.80
CA TYR A 131 3.81 -2.02 -2.53
C TYR A 131 3.42 -1.14 -1.33
N TYR A 132 4.37 -0.37 -0.81
CA TYR A 132 4.19 0.45 0.39
C TYR A 132 5.11 1.69 0.36
N GLU A 133 4.90 2.62 1.29
CA GLU A 133 5.76 3.79 1.50
C GLU A 133 6.70 3.54 2.70
N PRO A 134 8.02 3.37 2.47
CA PRO A 134 8.99 3.19 3.55
C PRO A 134 9.13 4.46 4.40
N LEU A 135 9.39 4.24 5.70
CA LEU A 135 9.64 5.30 6.67
C LEU A 135 11.04 5.11 7.26
N LEU A 136 11.97 5.98 6.89
CA LEU A 136 13.36 5.96 7.30
C LEU A 136 13.63 7.08 8.32
N ARG A 137 14.81 7.05 8.94
CA ARG A 137 15.33 8.16 9.75
C ARG A 137 16.53 8.78 9.07
N GLY A 138 16.69 10.09 9.15
CA GLY A 138 17.79 10.75 8.44
C GLY A 138 18.20 12.12 8.95
N SER A 139 19.30 12.61 8.38
CA SER A 139 19.87 13.93 8.61
C SER A 139 20.30 14.57 7.30
N ARG A 140 20.21 15.90 7.20
CA ARG A 140 20.75 16.64 6.03
C ARG A 140 22.27 16.59 5.96
N VAL A 141 22.95 16.30 7.07
CA VAL A 141 24.41 16.26 7.16
C VAL A 141 24.87 14.87 7.59
N ARG A 142 25.90 14.34 6.94
CA ARG A 142 26.51 13.06 7.29
C ARG A 142 27.16 13.12 8.67
N HIS A 143 26.71 12.30 9.61
CA HIS A 143 27.35 12.13 10.91
C HIS A 143 26.73 10.95 11.68
N GLY A 144 27.37 10.50 12.76
CA GLY A 144 26.81 9.49 13.67
C GLY A 144 26.36 8.23 12.92
N VAL A 145 25.09 7.86 13.10
CA VAL A 145 24.46 6.73 12.39
C VAL A 145 24.07 7.05 10.94
N TYR A 146 23.90 8.32 10.59
CA TYR A 146 23.48 8.78 9.27
C TYR A 146 24.64 8.76 8.28
N GLN A 147 24.92 7.57 7.75
CA GLN A 147 26.10 7.28 6.93
C GLN A 147 25.76 6.92 5.48
N THR A 148 24.49 6.63 5.17
CA THR A 148 24.07 6.22 3.83
C THR A 148 23.33 7.35 3.13
N ALA A 149 23.86 7.89 2.05
CA ALA A 149 23.17 8.95 1.29
C ALA A 149 22.08 8.38 0.37
N LEU A 150 20.96 9.10 0.31
CA LEU A 150 20.06 9.13 -0.84
C LEU A 150 20.52 10.24 -1.77
N TYR A 151 20.36 10.07 -3.08
CA TYR A 151 20.95 10.98 -4.06
C TYR A 151 19.91 11.59 -4.99
N HIS A 152 20.11 12.86 -5.35
CA HIS A 152 19.49 13.47 -6.52
C HIS A 152 20.01 12.86 -7.82
N TRP A 153 19.29 13.10 -8.91
CA TRP A 153 19.83 12.83 -10.24
C TRP A 153 21.15 13.61 -10.41
N PRO A 154 22.24 12.97 -10.87
CA PRO A 154 23.54 13.64 -10.98
C PRO A 154 23.48 14.87 -11.90
N SER A 155 23.82 16.04 -11.36
CA SER A 155 23.74 17.33 -12.06
C SER A 155 24.55 17.41 -13.36
N GLY A 156 25.66 16.66 -13.45
CA GLY A 156 26.49 16.56 -14.65
C GLY A 156 25.90 15.70 -15.79
N TYR A 157 24.70 15.13 -15.61
CA TYR A 157 24.09 14.23 -16.59
C TYR A 157 22.71 14.70 -17.02
N ARG A 158 22.43 14.60 -18.33
CA ARG A 158 21.08 14.82 -18.86
C ARG A 158 20.10 13.83 -18.23
N THR A 159 18.94 14.32 -17.79
CA THR A 159 17.85 13.49 -17.24
C THR A 159 17.49 12.36 -18.21
N GLY A 160 17.44 11.13 -17.66
CA GLY A 160 17.10 9.92 -18.41
C GLY A 160 18.23 9.30 -19.23
N ALA A 161 19.44 9.89 -19.22
CA ALA A 161 20.61 9.25 -19.82
C ALA A 161 20.89 7.90 -19.15
N PRO A 162 21.27 6.85 -19.91
CA PRO A 162 21.75 5.61 -19.32
C PRO A 162 22.98 5.88 -18.43
N LEU A 163 23.00 5.27 -17.24
CA LEU A 163 24.10 5.42 -16.29
C LEU A 163 24.70 4.03 -15.97
N PRO A 164 25.94 3.98 -15.48
CA PRO A 164 26.57 2.73 -15.06
C PRO A 164 25.78 1.98 -13.99
N ALA A 165 26.17 0.72 -13.75
CA ALA A 165 25.63 -0.08 -12.64
C ALA A 165 25.93 0.58 -11.28
N ARG A 166 25.08 0.30 -10.28
CA ARG A 166 25.23 0.73 -8.87
C ARG A 166 26.68 0.71 -8.40
N ALA A 167 27.29 -0.46 -8.51
CA ALA A 167 28.64 -0.74 -8.04
C ALA A 167 29.69 0.21 -8.65
N GLN A 168 29.48 0.64 -9.90
CA GLN A 168 30.35 1.60 -10.55
C GLN A 168 29.99 3.03 -10.15
N LEU A 169 28.70 3.38 -10.12
CA LEU A 169 28.22 4.70 -9.69
C LEU A 169 28.73 5.09 -8.29
N GLU A 170 28.68 4.16 -7.34
CA GLU A 170 29.13 4.36 -5.97
C GLU A 170 30.66 4.49 -5.86
N ARG A 171 31.43 4.03 -6.85
CA ARG A 171 32.90 4.04 -6.85
C ARG A 171 33.54 5.13 -7.72
N THR A 172 32.87 5.58 -8.78
CA THR A 172 33.45 6.52 -9.75
C THR A 172 33.30 7.99 -9.37
N GLY A 173 32.70 8.29 -8.22
CA GLY A 173 32.49 9.67 -7.74
C GLY A 173 31.39 10.44 -8.48
N VAL A 174 30.64 9.80 -9.38
CA VAL A 174 29.52 10.42 -10.12
C VAL A 174 28.43 10.94 -9.17
N LEU A 175 28.28 10.31 -8.02
CA LEU A 175 27.27 10.65 -7.01
C LEU A 175 27.70 11.82 -6.10
N THR A 176 29.00 12.08 -5.99
CA THR A 176 29.58 13.05 -5.05
C THR A 176 29.00 14.44 -5.28
N GLY A 177 28.53 15.08 -4.21
CA GLY A 177 27.93 16.42 -4.27
C GLY A 177 26.46 16.45 -4.72
N ASN A 178 25.86 15.27 -4.96
CA ASN A 178 24.44 15.14 -5.30
C ASN A 178 23.66 14.44 -4.17
N GLU A 179 24.21 14.40 -2.95
CA GLU A 179 23.55 13.86 -1.77
C GLU A 179 22.33 14.71 -1.41
N LEU A 180 21.20 14.04 -1.20
CA LEU A 180 19.93 14.63 -0.83
C LEU A 180 19.73 14.62 0.70
N VAL A 181 19.93 13.46 1.31
CA VAL A 181 19.79 13.22 2.76
C VAL A 181 20.56 11.96 3.13
N TRP A 182 21.03 11.89 4.38
CA TRP A 182 21.76 10.75 4.92
C TRP A 182 20.85 9.97 5.86
N VAL A 183 20.70 8.67 5.63
CA VAL A 183 19.87 7.75 6.43
C VAL A 183 20.73 6.77 7.22
N ASP A 184 20.12 6.13 8.20
CA ASP A 184 20.78 5.31 9.23
C ASP A 184 20.95 3.82 8.86
N ASP A 185 20.25 3.32 7.83
CA ASP A 185 20.33 1.92 7.41
C ASP A 185 20.43 1.76 5.88
N PRO A 186 21.51 1.14 5.36
CA PRO A 186 21.70 0.96 3.92
C PRO A 186 20.73 -0.05 3.28
N ILE A 187 20.20 -1.00 4.05
CA ILE A 187 19.18 -1.93 3.58
C ILE A 187 17.85 -1.18 3.41
N GLU A 188 17.48 -0.32 4.36
CA GLU A 188 16.29 0.53 4.21
C GLU A 188 16.43 1.49 3.03
N ALA A 189 17.60 2.12 2.85
CA ALA A 189 17.88 2.96 1.69
C ALA A 189 17.71 2.18 0.37
N PHE A 190 18.18 0.93 0.33
CA PHE A 190 17.99 0.06 -0.82
C PHE A 190 16.51 -0.26 -1.07
N PHE A 191 15.75 -0.63 -0.04
CA PHE A 191 14.32 -0.91 -0.21
C PHE A 191 13.52 0.33 -0.59
N LEU A 192 13.90 1.50 -0.11
CA LEU A 192 13.37 2.78 -0.57
C LEU A 192 13.61 2.99 -2.07
N GLN A 193 14.78 2.62 -2.60
CA GLN A 193 15.04 2.63 -4.04
C GLN A 193 14.18 1.61 -4.81
N VAL A 194 13.87 0.47 -4.20
CA VAL A 194 12.95 -0.51 -4.81
C VAL A 194 11.52 0.03 -4.88
N GLN A 195 11.04 0.72 -3.83
CA GLN A 195 9.70 1.33 -3.83
C GLN A 195 9.63 2.61 -4.68
N GLY A 196 10.73 3.37 -4.75
CA GLY A 196 10.84 4.59 -5.55
C GLY A 196 10.35 5.87 -4.87
N SER A 197 9.64 5.78 -3.74
CA SER A 197 9.24 6.92 -2.91
C SER A 197 9.16 6.51 -1.44
N GLY A 198 9.25 7.49 -0.53
CA GLY A 198 9.16 7.25 0.91
C GLY A 198 9.30 8.52 1.74
N ARG A 199 9.46 8.33 3.05
CA ARG A 199 9.64 9.40 4.03
C ARG A 199 10.90 9.22 4.81
N VAL A 200 11.50 10.34 5.14
CA VAL A 200 12.63 10.42 6.05
C VAL A 200 12.21 11.30 7.23
N VAL A 201 12.09 10.70 8.40
CA VAL A 201 11.93 11.42 9.66
C VAL A 201 13.28 12.03 10.01
N MET A 202 13.34 13.35 9.97
CA MET A 202 14.54 14.12 10.25
C MET A 202 14.81 14.16 11.75
N GLU A 203 16.05 14.43 12.13
CA GLU A 203 16.45 14.53 13.54
C GLU A 203 15.70 15.62 14.33
N ASP A 204 15.28 16.69 13.66
CA ASP A 204 14.48 17.77 14.24
C ASP A 204 12.98 17.40 14.37
N GLY A 205 12.60 16.17 13.99
CA GLY A 205 11.22 15.68 13.99
C GLY A 205 10.41 16.08 12.76
N SER A 206 10.96 16.91 11.86
CA SER A 206 10.31 17.20 10.58
C SER A 206 10.32 15.95 9.68
N VAL A 207 9.42 15.93 8.68
CA VAL A 207 9.31 14.81 7.74
C VAL A 207 9.66 15.31 6.36
N MET A 208 10.74 14.76 5.80
CA MET A 208 11.11 14.96 4.42
C MET A 208 10.48 13.86 3.56
N ARG A 209 9.66 14.26 2.58
CA ARG A 209 9.13 13.34 1.57
C ARG A 209 10.08 13.24 0.40
N VAL A 210 10.39 12.02 -0.01
CA VAL A 210 11.24 11.76 -1.18
C VAL A 210 10.44 11.00 -2.24
N GLY A 211 10.46 11.53 -3.46
CA GLY A 211 9.81 10.93 -4.63
C GLY A 211 10.82 10.50 -5.67
N PHE A 212 10.37 9.71 -6.64
CA PHE A 212 11.20 9.21 -7.73
C PHE A 212 11.84 10.36 -8.54
N GLY A 213 13.17 10.39 -8.58
CA GLY A 213 13.99 11.38 -9.28
C GLY A 213 14.67 10.84 -10.54
N GLY A 214 14.45 9.56 -10.90
CA GLY A 214 15.06 8.91 -12.06
C GLY A 214 15.73 7.59 -11.73
N THR A 215 16.22 6.89 -12.75
CA THR A 215 16.94 5.62 -12.60
C THR A 215 18.07 5.52 -13.61
N ASN A 216 19.11 4.75 -13.29
CA ASN A 216 20.19 4.44 -14.23
C ASN A 216 19.79 3.51 -15.40
N ASN A 217 18.52 3.08 -15.46
CA ASN A 217 17.96 2.18 -16.48
C ASN A 217 18.63 0.79 -16.54
N GLN A 218 19.31 0.37 -15.47
CA GLN A 218 19.83 -0.98 -15.35
C GLN A 218 18.74 -1.95 -14.85
N PRO A 219 18.86 -3.25 -15.18
CA PRO A 219 17.88 -4.25 -14.75
C PRO A 219 17.92 -4.44 -13.23
N TYR A 220 16.75 -4.64 -12.63
CA TYR A 220 16.66 -4.99 -11.22
C TYR A 220 17.10 -6.44 -11.01
N LYS A 221 17.89 -6.68 -9.94
CA LYS A 221 18.17 -8.02 -9.41
C LYS A 221 17.85 -8.06 -7.92
N SER A 222 17.20 -9.13 -7.47
CA SER A 222 16.78 -9.28 -6.08
C SER A 222 17.93 -9.70 -5.18
N ILE A 223 18.26 -8.88 -4.18
CA ILE A 223 19.25 -9.20 -3.15
C ILE A 223 18.79 -10.37 -2.26
N GLY A 224 17.48 -10.45 -1.97
CA GLY A 224 16.90 -11.57 -1.21
C GLY A 224 17.04 -12.90 -1.96
N ARG A 225 16.85 -12.90 -3.29
CA ARG A 225 17.10 -14.09 -4.11
C ARG A 225 18.58 -14.47 -4.10
N SER A 226 19.48 -13.50 -4.21
CA SER A 226 20.92 -13.77 -4.12
C SER A 226 21.32 -14.39 -2.79
N LEU A 227 20.72 -13.99 -1.66
CA LEU A 227 21.00 -14.60 -0.36
C LEU A 227 20.45 -16.02 -0.25
N LEU A 228 19.26 -16.27 -0.79
CA LEU A 228 18.67 -17.62 -0.87
C LEU A 228 19.54 -18.56 -1.70
N ASP A 229 20.00 -18.11 -2.87
CA ASP A 229 20.81 -18.91 -3.79
C ASP A 229 22.18 -19.26 -3.18
N ARG A 230 22.70 -18.42 -2.27
CA ARG A 230 23.93 -18.67 -1.50
C ARG A 230 23.68 -19.48 -0.22
N GLY A 231 22.42 -19.78 0.13
CA GLY A 231 22.06 -20.46 1.37
C GLY A 231 22.30 -19.63 2.64
N GLU A 232 22.43 -18.30 2.51
CA GLU A 232 22.73 -17.42 3.65
C GLU A 232 21.49 -17.00 4.44
N ILE A 233 20.30 -17.17 3.86
CA ILE A 233 19.00 -17.01 4.53
C ILE A 233 18.05 -18.12 4.08
N THR A 234 17.03 -18.40 4.90
CA THR A 234 15.91 -19.28 4.55
C THR A 234 14.79 -18.54 3.79
N PRO A 235 13.87 -19.24 3.10
CA PRO A 235 12.70 -18.60 2.48
C PRO A 235 11.86 -17.77 3.44
N ALA A 236 11.73 -18.20 4.71
CA ALA A 236 11.01 -17.46 5.74
C ALA A 236 11.72 -16.16 6.14
N GLN A 237 13.04 -16.10 5.99
CA GLN A 237 13.88 -14.93 6.27
C GLN A 237 14.07 -14.02 5.05
N ALA A 238 13.53 -14.36 3.88
CA ALA A 238 13.58 -13.53 2.67
C ALA A 238 12.62 -12.33 2.73
N THR A 239 12.59 -11.65 3.86
CA THR A 239 11.85 -10.40 4.14
C THR A 239 12.84 -9.27 4.36
N MET A 240 12.36 -8.02 4.34
CA MET A 240 13.21 -6.87 4.65
C MET A 240 13.86 -7.03 6.03
N GLN A 241 13.10 -7.42 7.05
CA GLN A 241 13.62 -7.61 8.40
C GLN A 241 14.65 -8.73 8.48
N GLY A 242 14.44 -9.85 7.78
CA GLY A 242 15.41 -10.94 7.73
C GLY A 242 16.70 -10.53 7.03
N ILE A 243 16.61 -9.71 5.96
CA ILE A 243 17.78 -9.17 5.25
C ILE A 243 18.51 -8.13 6.12
N LYS A 244 17.80 -7.26 6.86
CA LYS A 244 18.40 -6.34 7.84
C LYS A 244 19.12 -7.10 8.96
N ALA A 245 18.50 -8.17 9.48
CA ALA A 245 19.14 -9.03 10.48
C ALA A 245 20.41 -9.68 9.92
N TRP A 246 20.37 -10.22 8.71
CA TRP A 246 21.55 -10.77 8.03
C TRP A 246 22.65 -9.72 7.85
N ALA A 247 22.29 -8.49 7.44
CA ALA A 247 23.24 -7.40 7.22
C ALA A 247 23.95 -6.98 8.52
N ARG A 248 23.20 -6.91 9.63
CA ARG A 248 23.77 -6.64 10.97
C ARG A 248 24.76 -7.71 11.41
N SER A 249 24.52 -8.98 11.05
CA SER A 249 25.43 -10.08 11.34
C SER A 249 26.60 -10.20 10.35
N ASN A 250 26.52 -9.53 9.19
CA ASN A 250 27.52 -9.62 8.12
C ASN A 250 27.91 -8.24 7.55
N PRO A 251 28.36 -7.28 8.39
CA PRO A 251 28.55 -5.89 7.97
C PRO A 251 29.56 -5.74 6.82
N THR A 252 30.59 -6.58 6.77
CA THR A 252 31.62 -6.55 5.71
C THR A 252 31.14 -7.08 4.36
N LYS A 253 29.96 -7.74 4.30
CA LYS A 253 29.38 -8.29 3.07
C LYS A 253 28.25 -7.45 2.49
N VAL A 254 27.82 -6.39 3.19
CA VAL A 254 26.64 -5.59 2.81
C VAL A 254 26.85 -4.94 1.45
N ASP A 255 27.95 -4.25 1.23
CA ASP A 255 28.23 -3.58 -0.05
C ASP A 255 28.21 -4.57 -1.23
N ALA A 256 28.88 -5.71 -1.06
CA ALA A 256 28.91 -6.78 -2.06
C ALA A 256 27.53 -7.40 -2.32
N LEU A 257 26.63 -7.41 -1.32
CA LEU A 257 25.24 -7.82 -1.51
C LEU A 257 24.47 -6.76 -2.31
N LEU A 258 24.54 -5.49 -1.93
CA LEU A 258 23.80 -4.42 -2.60
C LEU A 258 24.22 -4.28 -4.07
N ASP A 259 25.51 -4.44 -4.35
CA ASP A 259 26.10 -4.45 -5.69
C ASP A 259 25.57 -5.54 -6.62
N THR A 260 24.96 -6.60 -6.08
CA THR A 260 24.30 -7.63 -6.91
C THR A 260 23.14 -7.05 -7.74
N ASN A 261 22.53 -5.95 -7.28
CA ASN A 261 21.52 -5.22 -8.01
C ASN A 261 22.14 -4.02 -8.75
N PRO A 262 22.32 -4.10 -10.08
CA PRO A 262 22.94 -3.02 -10.83
C PRO A 262 22.01 -1.80 -10.96
N ARG A 263 20.71 -1.95 -10.69
CA ARG A 263 19.74 -0.84 -10.71
C ARG A 263 19.96 0.12 -9.55
N PHE A 264 20.00 1.41 -9.89
CA PHE A 264 20.06 2.54 -8.95
C PHE A 264 18.89 3.48 -9.21
N VAL A 265 18.29 3.99 -8.14
CA VAL A 265 17.19 4.96 -8.18
C VAL A 265 17.61 6.22 -7.46
N PHE A 266 17.33 7.35 -8.10
CA PHE A 266 17.56 8.70 -7.60
C PHE A 266 16.26 9.28 -7.09
N PHE A 267 16.36 10.32 -6.27
CA PHE A 267 15.22 10.93 -5.59
C PHE A 267 15.19 12.44 -5.78
N ARG A 268 14.02 13.02 -5.49
CA ARG A 268 13.82 14.45 -5.31
C ARG A 268 13.05 14.70 -4.02
N GLU A 269 13.36 15.80 -3.35
CA GLU A 269 12.54 16.29 -2.25
C GLU A 269 11.20 16.73 -2.81
N MET A 270 10.11 16.25 -2.21
CA MET A 270 8.76 16.65 -2.56
C MET A 270 8.39 17.84 -1.67
N LEU A 271 8.20 19.02 -2.27
CA LEU A 271 7.87 20.23 -1.53
C LEU A 271 6.47 20.13 -0.94
N THR A 272 6.30 20.65 0.28
CA THR A 272 5.02 20.74 1.01
C THR A 272 3.95 21.57 0.29
N GLY A 273 4.31 22.30 -0.76
CA GLY A 273 3.44 23.17 -1.57
C GLY A 273 2.79 22.54 -2.79
N ASP A 274 3.15 21.30 -3.17
CA ASP A 274 2.49 20.58 -4.27
C ASP A 274 1.13 20.01 -3.79
N ALA A 275 0.22 20.92 -3.48
CA ALA A 275 -1.22 20.76 -3.25
C ALA A 275 -1.73 19.34 -2.87
N ALA A 276 -1.26 18.78 -1.75
CA ALA A 276 -2.04 17.90 -0.89
C ALA A 276 -1.30 17.55 0.41
N SER A 277 -1.95 17.89 1.53
CA SER A 277 -1.61 17.60 2.92
C SER A 277 -0.59 18.50 3.63
N GLN A 278 -1.14 19.42 4.44
CA GLN A 278 -0.42 20.05 5.55
C GLN A 278 -0.25 19.11 6.75
N SER A 279 -0.84 17.91 6.72
CA SER A 279 -0.71 16.92 7.79
C SER A 279 0.26 15.80 7.37
N GLY A 280 1.10 15.35 8.27
CA GLY A 280 1.95 14.17 8.04
C GLY A 280 1.17 12.86 7.82
N ALA A 281 -0.18 12.89 7.71
CA ALA A 281 -1.05 11.72 7.70
C ALA A 281 -1.33 11.15 6.28
N ASP A 282 -1.41 11.97 5.24
CA ASP A 282 -1.76 11.51 3.88
C ASP A 282 -0.64 10.69 3.25
N GLY A 283 -0.88 9.70 2.39
CA GLY A 283 0.16 8.86 1.73
C GLY A 283 1.02 9.58 0.68
N PRO A 284 1.86 8.84 -0.09
CA PRO A 284 2.73 9.40 -1.13
C PRO A 284 1.89 9.89 -2.32
N ILE A 285 2.40 10.84 -3.11
CA ILE A 285 1.71 11.32 -4.32
C ILE A 285 1.92 10.31 -5.45
N GLY A 286 0.84 9.68 -5.91
CA GLY A 286 0.87 8.73 -7.04
C GLY A 286 0.88 9.42 -8.40
N ALA A 287 0.93 8.64 -9.49
CA ALA A 287 0.94 9.12 -10.87
C ALA A 287 -0.30 9.95 -11.28
N LEU A 288 -1.45 9.80 -10.61
CA LEU A 288 -2.62 10.69 -10.80
C LEU A 288 -2.36 12.10 -10.22
N GLY A 289 -1.29 12.28 -9.46
CA GLY A 289 -0.90 13.53 -8.82
C GLY A 289 -1.65 13.78 -7.50
N VAL A 290 -2.21 12.76 -6.86
CA VAL A 290 -2.94 12.85 -5.58
C VAL A 290 -2.32 11.91 -4.55
N PRO A 291 -2.47 12.17 -3.24
CA PRO A 291 -2.03 11.25 -2.21
C PRO A 291 -2.73 9.89 -2.33
N LEU A 292 -1.94 8.84 -2.23
CA LEU A 292 -2.41 7.47 -2.17
C LEU A 292 -3.00 7.18 -0.80
N THR A 293 -4.11 6.44 -0.80
CA THR A 293 -4.82 6.05 0.41
C THR A 293 -4.51 4.58 0.71
N PRO A 294 -3.96 4.26 1.90
CA PRO A 294 -3.68 2.87 2.28
C PRO A 294 -4.88 1.95 2.06
N GLU A 295 -4.64 0.78 1.49
CA GLU A 295 -5.66 -0.23 1.17
C GLU A 295 -6.78 0.23 0.21
N ARG A 296 -6.67 1.42 -0.38
CA ARG A 296 -7.68 2.01 -1.29
C ARG A 296 -7.10 2.55 -2.59
N SER A 297 -5.79 2.51 -2.76
CA SER A 297 -5.13 2.87 -4.03
C SER A 297 -4.40 1.68 -4.63
N ILE A 298 -4.41 1.60 -5.96
CA ILE A 298 -3.64 0.62 -6.73
C ILE A 298 -2.81 1.32 -7.81
N ALA A 299 -1.64 0.76 -8.09
CA ALA A 299 -0.90 1.05 -9.31
C ALA A 299 -1.36 0.12 -10.43
N VAL A 300 -1.56 0.65 -11.62
CA VAL A 300 -2.07 -0.10 -12.79
C VAL A 300 -1.24 0.16 -14.05
N ASP A 301 -1.50 -0.60 -15.11
CA ASP A 301 -1.08 -0.21 -16.46
C ASP A 301 -2.08 0.80 -17.03
N PRO A 302 -1.70 2.09 -17.21
CA PRO A 302 -2.64 3.13 -17.65
C PRO A 302 -3.14 2.94 -19.08
N SER A 303 -2.48 2.09 -19.88
CA SER A 303 -2.96 1.71 -21.22
C SER A 303 -4.12 0.72 -21.18
N SER A 304 -4.27 0.00 -20.06
CA SER A 304 -5.35 -0.97 -19.83
C SER A 304 -6.44 -0.44 -18.90
N ILE A 305 -6.07 0.29 -17.84
CA ILE A 305 -6.98 0.88 -16.86
C ILE A 305 -6.62 2.36 -16.72
N PRO A 306 -7.41 3.30 -17.25
CA PRO A 306 -7.12 4.73 -17.12
C PRO A 306 -6.99 5.15 -15.65
N LEU A 307 -6.04 6.06 -15.38
CA LEU A 307 -5.90 6.64 -14.06
C LEU A 307 -7.20 7.36 -13.64
N GLY A 308 -7.57 7.19 -12.38
CA GLY A 308 -8.82 7.65 -11.83
C GLY A 308 -9.94 6.60 -11.81
N THR A 309 -9.79 5.49 -12.51
CA THR A 309 -10.83 4.45 -12.55
C THR A 309 -11.00 3.80 -11.16
N PRO A 310 -12.20 3.79 -10.56
CA PRO A 310 -12.49 2.95 -9.41
C PRO A 310 -12.57 1.50 -9.87
N VAL A 311 -11.95 0.61 -9.10
CA VAL A 311 -11.84 -0.82 -9.40
C VAL A 311 -12.30 -1.59 -8.20
N PHE A 312 -13.30 -2.45 -8.37
CA PHE A 312 -13.56 -3.48 -7.39
C PHE A 312 -12.58 -4.64 -7.60
N LEU A 313 -11.74 -4.89 -6.60
CA LEU A 313 -10.69 -5.90 -6.61
C LEU A 313 -11.10 -7.08 -5.72
N GLN A 314 -11.13 -8.26 -6.31
CA GLN A 314 -11.27 -9.52 -5.60
C GLN A 314 -9.93 -10.27 -5.64
N THR A 315 -9.35 -10.56 -4.47
CA THR A 315 -8.09 -11.30 -4.33
C THR A 315 -8.00 -11.93 -2.93
N THR A 316 -6.82 -12.28 -2.45
CA THR A 316 -6.58 -12.79 -1.09
C THR A 316 -5.54 -11.95 -0.35
N ARG A 317 -5.60 -11.98 0.98
CA ARG A 317 -4.55 -11.40 1.82
C ARG A 317 -3.28 -12.25 1.71
N PRO A 318 -2.09 -11.63 1.61
CA PRO A 318 -0.83 -12.37 1.75
C PRO A 318 -0.77 -13.03 3.13
N LEU A 319 -0.01 -14.11 3.26
CA LEU A 319 0.17 -14.93 4.48
C LEU A 319 -1.03 -15.78 4.91
N THR A 320 -2.21 -15.18 5.07
CA THR A 320 -3.40 -15.90 5.58
C THR A 320 -4.22 -16.55 4.47
N ASN A 321 -4.07 -16.08 3.23
CA ASN A 321 -4.87 -16.45 2.07
C ASN A 321 -6.39 -16.27 2.27
N SER A 322 -6.80 -15.46 3.25
CA SER A 322 -8.21 -15.10 3.47
C SER A 322 -8.69 -14.16 2.36
N PRO A 323 -9.97 -14.17 1.97
CA PRO A 323 -10.49 -13.26 0.94
C PRO A 323 -10.18 -11.78 1.23
N LEU A 324 -9.80 -11.05 0.18
CA LEU A 324 -9.60 -9.61 0.17
C LEU A 324 -10.45 -9.02 -0.97
N ASN A 325 -11.63 -8.52 -0.60
CA ASN A 325 -12.59 -7.87 -1.49
C ASN A 325 -12.58 -6.37 -1.18
N ARG A 326 -12.12 -5.54 -2.13
CA ARG A 326 -11.90 -4.11 -1.90
C ARG A 326 -12.22 -3.26 -3.13
N LEU A 327 -13.05 -2.24 -2.94
CA LEU A 327 -13.11 -1.09 -3.83
C LEU A 327 -11.85 -0.23 -3.63
N VAL A 328 -11.10 -0.06 -4.71
CA VAL A 328 -9.85 0.71 -4.77
C VAL A 328 -9.87 1.65 -5.98
N PHE A 329 -8.88 2.54 -6.08
CA PHE A 329 -8.76 3.51 -7.17
C PHE A 329 -7.42 3.38 -7.87
N ALA A 330 -7.45 3.39 -9.21
CA ALA A 330 -6.27 3.44 -10.06
C ALA A 330 -5.61 4.83 -9.99
N GLN A 331 -4.79 5.07 -8.97
CA GLN A 331 -4.21 6.39 -8.68
C GLN A 331 -2.70 6.45 -8.93
N ASP A 332 -2.09 5.32 -9.28
CA ASP A 332 -0.66 5.23 -9.52
C ASP A 332 -0.30 4.32 -10.72
N THR A 333 0.98 4.31 -11.09
CA THR A 333 1.55 3.43 -12.10
C THR A 333 2.90 2.89 -11.65
N GLY A 334 3.33 1.76 -12.21
CA GLY A 334 4.68 1.24 -11.96
C GLY A 334 5.27 0.62 -13.22
N SER A 335 6.60 0.72 -13.39
CA SER A 335 7.26 0.19 -14.58
C SER A 335 7.11 -1.33 -14.74
N ALA A 336 6.96 -2.05 -13.63
CA ALA A 336 6.72 -3.50 -13.58
C ALA A 336 5.22 -3.89 -13.66
N ILE A 337 4.32 -2.89 -13.69
CA ILE A 337 2.87 -3.10 -13.70
C ILE A 337 2.41 -2.93 -15.15
N LYS A 338 2.29 -4.07 -15.84
CA LYS A 338 1.97 -4.16 -17.27
C LYS A 338 0.90 -5.20 -17.53
N GLY A 339 0.01 -4.93 -18.48
CA GLY A 339 -1.05 -5.84 -18.90
C GLY A 339 -2.45 -5.45 -18.41
N GLY A 340 -3.40 -6.38 -18.59
CA GLY A 340 -4.82 -6.14 -18.28
C GLY A 340 -5.14 -6.25 -16.80
N VAL A 341 -5.57 -7.44 -16.35
CA VAL A 341 -5.88 -7.73 -14.95
C VAL A 341 -4.55 -7.81 -14.17
N ARG A 342 -4.00 -6.65 -13.86
CA ARG A 342 -2.71 -6.48 -13.17
C ARG A 342 -2.78 -5.25 -12.28
N ALA A 343 -2.52 -5.41 -10.99
CA ALA A 343 -2.43 -4.28 -10.06
C ALA A 343 -1.34 -4.47 -9.01
N ASP A 344 -0.73 -3.37 -8.61
CA ASP A 344 0.05 -3.31 -7.37
C ASP A 344 -0.80 -2.64 -6.29
N TYR A 345 -1.00 -3.33 -5.17
CA TYR A 345 -1.86 -2.89 -4.08
C TYR A 345 -1.09 -2.09 -3.05
N PHE A 346 -1.52 -0.85 -2.79
CA PHE A 346 -0.86 0.03 -1.84
C PHE A 346 -1.26 -0.32 -0.41
N TRP A 347 -0.35 -0.92 0.36
CA TRP A 347 -0.61 -1.34 1.74
C TRP A 347 -0.55 -0.20 2.76
N GLY A 348 0.06 0.94 2.40
CA GLY A 348 0.23 2.07 3.31
C GLY A 348 1.70 2.28 3.69
N LEU A 349 1.95 2.65 4.94
CA LEU A 349 3.24 3.14 5.40
C LEU A 349 3.91 2.19 6.38
N GLY A 350 5.25 2.17 6.37
CA GLY A 350 6.06 1.51 7.38
C GLY A 350 6.19 0.00 7.24
N ASP A 351 6.83 -0.61 8.23
CA ASP A 351 7.32 -1.99 8.17
C ASP A 351 6.21 -3.03 8.02
N ASP A 352 5.09 -2.87 8.73
CA ASP A 352 3.95 -3.81 8.65
C ASP A 352 3.33 -3.82 7.24
N ALA A 353 3.19 -2.63 6.63
CA ALA A 353 2.75 -2.51 5.24
C ALA A 353 3.77 -3.13 4.29
N GLY A 354 5.06 -2.96 4.56
CA GLY A 354 6.15 -3.57 3.80
C GLY A 354 6.16 -5.11 3.84
N ASP A 355 5.88 -5.70 5.00
CA ASP A 355 5.81 -7.15 5.16
C ASP A 355 4.61 -7.78 4.43
N LEU A 356 3.47 -7.09 4.41
CA LEU A 356 2.32 -7.49 3.61
C LEU A 356 2.60 -7.32 2.12
N ALA A 357 3.14 -6.16 1.71
CA ALA A 357 3.49 -5.83 0.33
C ALA A 357 4.47 -6.86 -0.26
N GLY A 358 5.59 -7.12 0.41
CA GLY A 358 6.65 -8.01 -0.08
C GLY A 358 6.22 -9.47 -0.24
N LYS A 359 5.13 -9.89 0.41
CA LYS A 359 4.59 -11.26 0.33
C LYS A 359 3.35 -11.37 -0.57
N MET A 360 2.86 -10.24 -1.09
CA MET A 360 1.68 -10.25 -1.94
C MET A 360 2.06 -10.65 -3.37
N LYS A 361 1.59 -11.82 -3.76
CA LYS A 361 1.65 -12.34 -5.13
C LYS A 361 0.44 -13.26 -5.34
N GLN A 362 -0.73 -12.64 -5.48
CA GLN A 362 -2.02 -13.33 -5.43
C GLN A 362 -2.70 -13.27 -6.79
N ALA A 363 -3.50 -14.30 -7.09
CA ALA A 363 -4.45 -14.21 -8.19
C ALA A 363 -5.53 -13.17 -7.83
N GLY A 364 -6.06 -12.46 -8.82
CA GLY A 364 -7.15 -11.53 -8.59
C GLY A 364 -8.03 -11.28 -9.80
N ARG A 365 -9.16 -10.63 -9.54
CA ARG A 365 -10.16 -10.22 -10.53
C ARG A 365 -10.56 -8.78 -10.32
N MET A 366 -10.98 -8.14 -11.40
CA MET A 366 -11.30 -6.73 -11.42
C MET A 366 -12.64 -6.46 -12.08
N TRP A 367 -13.37 -5.52 -11.50
CA TRP A 367 -14.50 -4.85 -12.13
C TRP A 367 -14.20 -3.36 -12.16
N LEU A 368 -14.18 -2.77 -13.36
CA LEU A 368 -13.98 -1.34 -13.52
C LEU A 368 -15.33 -0.65 -13.35
N LEU A 369 -15.39 0.39 -12.52
CA LEU A 369 -16.60 1.18 -12.31
C LEU A 369 -16.52 2.40 -13.21
N LEU A 370 -17.42 2.49 -14.19
CA LEU A 370 -17.50 3.65 -15.07
C LEU A 370 -18.67 4.53 -14.65
N PRO A 371 -18.52 5.87 -14.60
CA PRO A 371 -19.63 6.77 -14.32
C PRO A 371 -20.79 6.56 -15.29
N ASN A 372 -22.02 6.63 -14.79
CA ASN A 372 -23.24 6.44 -15.59
C ASN A 372 -23.54 7.61 -16.55
N SER A 373 -22.88 8.76 -16.37
CA SER A 373 -23.11 9.99 -17.13
C SER A 373 -22.13 10.22 -18.27
#